data_AF-A0AA87ZV30-F1
#
_entry.id   AF-A0AA87ZV30-F1
#
_cell.length_a   1.000
_cell.length_b   1.000
_cell.length_c   1.000
_cell.angle_alpha   90.00
_cell.angle_beta   90.00
_cell.angle_gamma   90.00
#
_symmetry.space_group_name_H-M   'P 1'
#
loop_
_entity.id
_entity.type
_entity.pdbx_description
1 polymer ?
#
loop_
_entity_poly.entity_id
_entity_poly.type
_entity_poly.pdbx_seq_one_letter_code
_entity_poly.pdbx_strand_id
1 'polypeptide(L)'
;MPGLGKEDVNVSVEQNTLIIKGEGEKEEGEQVSGRRYMSRIDLPEKLYRTDQIKAEMKNGVLKVVVPKVKEEERSEVFHVNVE
;
A
#
# COMPACT_ATOMS: atom_id res chain seq x y z
N MET A 1 3.12 2.27 12.84
CA MET A 1 1.87 2.85 13.34
C MET A 1 1.72 2.55 14.85
N PRO A 2 2.51 3.24 15.69
CA PRO A 2 2.48 2.99 17.13
C PRO A 2 1.11 3.26 17.75
N GLY A 3 0.60 2.31 18.53
CA GLY A 3 -0.70 2.41 19.20
C GLY A 3 -1.91 2.03 18.35
N LEU A 4 -1.71 1.47 17.15
CA LEU A 4 -2.77 0.87 16.35
C LEU A 4 -2.65 -0.66 16.32
N GLY A 5 -3.79 -1.34 16.38
CA GLY A 5 -3.94 -2.76 16.08
C GLY A 5 -3.94 -3.03 14.57
N LYS A 6 -4.13 -4.29 14.18
CA LYS A 6 -4.27 -4.66 12.75
C LYS A 6 -5.65 -4.28 12.20
N GLU A 7 -6.65 -4.28 13.08
CA GLU A 7 -8.04 -3.96 12.88
C GLU A 7 -8.24 -2.47 12.55
N ASP A 8 -7.37 -1.62 13.08
CA ASP A 8 -7.38 -0.17 12.88
C ASP A 8 -6.70 0.26 11.57
N VAL A 9 -6.16 -0.70 10.80
CA VAL A 9 -5.33 -0.44 9.61
C VAL A 9 -6.01 -0.99 8.37
N ASN A 10 -6.17 -0.12 7.38
CA ASN A 10 -6.68 -0.46 6.06
C ASN A 10 -5.58 -0.24 5.00
N VAL A 11 -5.36 -1.25 4.16
CA VAL A 11 -4.42 -1.21 3.03
C VAL A 11 -5.20 -1.54 1.76
N SER A 12 -5.22 -0.62 0.80
CA SER A 12 -5.92 -0.78 -0.47
C SER A 12 -5.07 -0.29 -1.64
N VAL A 13 -5.42 -0.71 -2.86
CA VAL A 13 -4.84 -0.16 -4.10
C VAL A 13 -5.98 0.40 -4.93
N GLU A 14 -5.88 1.68 -5.27
CA GLU A 14 -6.84 2.39 -6.14
C GLU A 14 -6.05 3.10 -7.24
N GLN A 15 -6.40 2.89 -8.51
CA GLN A 15 -5.78 3.58 -9.65
C GLN A 15 -4.24 3.57 -9.60
N ASN A 16 -3.64 2.41 -9.37
CA ASN A 16 -2.17 2.26 -9.24
C ASN A 16 -1.53 2.94 -8.01
N THR A 17 -2.31 3.48 -7.09
CA THR A 17 -1.81 4.03 -5.83
C THR A 17 -2.11 3.08 -4.68
N LEU A 18 -1.06 2.65 -3.99
CA LEU A 18 -1.17 1.96 -2.70
C LEU A 18 -1.53 2.98 -1.62
N ILE A 19 -2.66 2.78 -0.99
CA ILE A 19 -3.21 3.64 0.07
C ILE A 19 -3.15 2.87 1.38
N ILE A 20 -2.53 3.48 2.38
CA ILE A 20 -2.42 2.94 3.74
C ILE A 20 -3.08 3.94 4.68
N LYS A 21 -4.10 3.50 5.40
CA LYS A 21 -4.83 4.29 6.41
C LYS A 21 -4.75 3.57 7.75
N GLY A 22 -4.52 4.34 8.81
CA GLY A 22 -4.60 3.86 10.18
C GLY A 22 -5.39 4.85 11.02
N GLU A 23 -6.43 4.41 11.70
CA GLU A 23 -7.31 5.26 12.51
C GLU A 23 -7.49 4.64 13.89
N GLY A 24 -6.92 5.29 14.91
CA GLY A 24 -7.13 4.90 16.30
C GLY A 24 -8.40 5.52 16.85
N GLU A 25 -9.09 4.78 17.72
CA GLU A 25 -10.24 5.30 18.44
C GLU A 25 -9.85 6.46 19.37
N LYS A 26 -10.84 7.28 19.69
CA LYS A 26 -10.70 8.36 20.66
C LYS A 26 -11.06 7.80 22.04
N GLU A 27 -10.11 7.79 22.98
CA GLU A 27 -10.40 7.34 24.34
C GLU A 27 -11.39 8.31 25.02
N GLU A 28 -12.35 7.76 25.78
CA GLU A 28 -13.34 8.55 26.51
C GLU A 28 -12.64 9.44 27.56
N GLY A 29 -12.74 10.76 27.37
CA GLY A 29 -12.16 11.77 28.26
C GLY A 29 -10.99 12.55 27.67
N GLU A 30 -10.41 12.11 26.54
CA GLU A 30 -9.41 12.91 25.83
C GLU A 30 -10.06 13.96 24.92
N GLN A 31 -9.58 15.21 24.96
CA GLN A 31 -10.01 16.25 24.01
C GLN A 31 -9.40 16.06 22.61
N VAL A 32 -8.33 15.30 22.49
CA VAL A 32 -7.55 15.12 21.26
C VAL A 32 -8.17 14.01 20.40
N SER A 33 -8.23 14.18 19.07
CA SER A 33 -8.69 13.11 18.18
C SER A 33 -7.72 11.92 18.22
N GLY A 34 -8.24 10.70 18.09
CA GLY A 34 -7.41 9.49 17.97
C GLY A 34 -6.34 9.60 16.88
N ARG A 35 -5.26 8.82 17.02
CA ARG A 35 -4.10 8.89 16.11
C ARG A 35 -4.52 8.51 14.70
N ARG A 36 -4.18 9.35 13.71
CA ARG A 36 -4.45 9.09 12.29
C ARG A 36 -3.17 9.02 11.49
N TYR A 37 -3.04 7.97 10.70
CA TYR A 37 -1.96 7.78 9.73
C TYR A 37 -2.56 7.69 8.33
N MET A 38 -1.92 8.36 7.38
CA MET A 38 -2.25 8.22 5.98
C MET A 38 -0.97 8.23 5.16
N SER A 39 -0.85 7.29 4.24
CA SER A 39 0.25 7.25 3.28
C SER A 39 -0.28 6.80 1.92
N ARG A 40 0.26 7.42 0.87
CA ARG A 40 -0.04 7.09 -0.52
C ARG A 40 1.27 6.87 -1.25
N ILE A 41 1.35 5.78 -1.99
CA ILE A 41 2.53 5.40 -2.75
C ILE A 41 2.07 5.04 -4.15
N ASP A 42 2.52 5.79 -5.15
CA ASP A 42 2.22 5.47 -6.54
C ASP A 42 3.07 4.27 -6.97
N LEU A 43 2.40 3.29 -7.57
CA LEU A 43 2.98 2.07 -8.11
C LEU A 43 2.92 2.17 -9.64
N PRO A 44 4.04 2.50 -10.30
CA PRO A 44 4.10 2.52 -11.76
C PRO A 44 3.52 1.26 -12.39
N GLU A 45 2.72 1.46 -13.43
CA GLU A 45 2.12 0.38 -14.20
C GLU A 45 3.19 -0.60 -14.72
N LYS A 46 2.83 -1.88 -14.78
CA LYS A 46 3.68 -2.97 -15.31
C LYS A 46 4.99 -3.23 -14.56
N LEU A 47 5.33 -2.46 -13.52
CA LEU A 47 6.54 -2.71 -12.70
C LEU A 47 6.30 -3.62 -11.50
N TYR A 48 5.09 -3.61 -10.95
CA TYR A 48 4.74 -4.30 -9.70
C TYR A 48 3.51 -5.21 -9.87
N ARG A 49 3.52 -6.35 -9.16
CA ARG A 49 2.38 -7.29 -9.09
C ARG A 49 1.46 -6.87 -7.95
N THR A 50 0.51 -5.99 -8.25
CA THR A 50 -0.41 -5.42 -7.25
C THR A 50 -1.36 -6.44 -6.65
N ASP A 51 -1.69 -7.50 -7.40
CA ASP A 51 -2.49 -8.65 -6.98
C ASP A 51 -1.79 -9.54 -5.93
N GLN A 52 -0.47 -9.41 -5.79
CA GLN A 52 0.36 -10.24 -4.88
C GLN A 52 0.92 -9.45 -3.70
N ILE A 53 0.36 -8.27 -3.42
CA ILE A 53 0.76 -7.46 -2.26
C ILE A 53 0.45 -8.22 -0.98
N LYS A 54 1.41 -8.20 -0.04
CA LYS A 54 1.27 -8.79 1.30
C LYS A 54 1.48 -7.71 2.35
N ALA A 55 0.67 -7.74 3.40
CA ALA A 55 0.79 -6.83 4.54
C ALA A 55 0.80 -7.64 5.85
N GLU A 56 1.68 -7.24 6.77
CA GLU A 56 1.78 -7.82 8.12
C GLU A 56 1.90 -6.68 9.13
N MET A 57 1.15 -6.76 10.23
CA MET A 57 1.22 -5.82 11.35
C MET A 57 1.80 -6.53 12.57
N LYS A 58 2.90 -5.99 13.12
CA LYS A 58 3.55 -6.55 14.31
C LYS A 58 4.08 -5.44 15.21
N ASN A 59 3.69 -5.45 16.49
CA ASN A 59 4.14 -4.50 17.52
C ASN A 59 4.01 -3.03 17.08
N GLY A 60 2.88 -2.66 16.47
CA GLY A 60 2.67 -1.30 15.99
C GLY A 60 3.47 -0.95 14.73
N VAL A 61 4.07 -1.92 14.02
CA VAL A 61 4.78 -1.71 12.76
C VAL A 61 4.07 -2.45 11.62
N LEU A 62 3.65 -1.70 10.60
CA LEU A 62 3.06 -2.25 9.39
C LEU A 62 4.18 -2.49 8.37
N LYS A 63 4.34 -3.74 7.93
CA LYS A 63 5.23 -4.15 6.85
C LYS A 63 4.39 -4.49 5.62
N VAL A 64 4.64 -3.78 4.51
CA VAL A 64 4.01 -4.07 3.22
C VAL A 64 5.07 -4.52 2.23
N VAL A 65 4.80 -5.61 1.52
CA VAL A 65 5.68 -6.18 0.49
C VAL A 65 4.95 -6.11 -0.85
N VAL A 66 5.55 -5.39 -1.80
CA VAL A 66 5.04 -5.24 -3.16
C VAL A 66 6.02 -5.93 -4.13
N PRO A 67 5.67 -7.10 -4.68
CA PRO A 67 6.56 -7.83 -5.59
C PRO A 67 6.75 -7.08 -6.91
N LYS A 68 7.97 -7.11 -7.46
CA LYS A 68 8.25 -6.61 -8.80
C LYS A 68 7.84 -7.65 -9.85
N VAL A 69 7.33 -7.17 -10.98
CA VAL A 69 7.16 -7.96 -12.21
C VAL A 69 8.54 -8.32 -12.75
N LYS A 70 8.74 -9.57 -13.21
CA LYS A 70 10.03 -9.99 -13.80
C LYS A 70 10.25 -9.28 -15.13
N GLU A 71 11.50 -9.02 -15.50
CA GLU A 71 11.82 -8.33 -16.77
C GLU A 71 11.27 -9.06 -18.00
N GLU A 72 11.25 -10.38 -17.97
CA GLU A 72 10.70 -11.24 -19.04
C GLU A 72 9.20 -11.02 -19.29
N GLU A 73 8.46 -10.52 -18.31
CA GLU A 73 7.03 -10.19 -18.44
C GLU A 73 6.78 -8.71 -18.80
N ARG A 74 7.84 -7.88 -18.81
CA ARG A 74 7.74 -6.43 -19.11
C ARG A 74 7.88 -6.12 -20.60
N SER A 75 8.43 -7.04 -21.39
CA SER A 75 8.71 -6.79 -22.80
C SER A 75 7.49 -7.03 -23.69
N GLU A 76 6.56 -6.09 -23.69
CA GLU A 76 5.69 -5.88 -24.85
C GLU A 76 6.43 -4.98 -25.87
N VAL A 77 7.55 -5.48 -26.41
CA VAL A 77 8.28 -4.76 -27.45
C VAL A 77 7.58 -5.03 -28.78
N PHE A 78 6.77 -4.06 -29.21
CA PHE A 78 6.17 -4.08 -30.54
C PHE A 78 7.16 -3.48 -31.54
N HIS A 79 7.61 -4.28 -32.49
CA HIS A 79 8.39 -3.80 -33.61
C HIS A 79 7.43 -3.08 -34.57
N VAL A 80 7.63 -1.78 -34.74
CA VAL A 80 6.89 -0.98 -35.72
C VAL A 80 7.70 -0.98 -37.01
N ASN A 81 7.09 -1.46 -38.09
CA ASN A 81 7.67 -1.34 -39.42
C ASN A 81 7.53 0.11 -39.90
N VAL A 82 8.62 0.67 -40.43
CA VAL A 82 8.64 1.98 -41.08
C VAL A 82 8.43 1.75 -42.57
N GLU A 83 7.40 2.37 -43.14
CA GLU A 83 7.19 2.50 -44.60
C GLU A 83 7.72 3.86 -45.10
#